data_AF-A0A968S4M3-F1
#
_entry.id   AF-A0A968S4M3-F1
#
_cell.length_a   1.000
_cell.length_b   1.000
_cell.length_c   1.000
_cell.angle_alpha   90.00
_cell.angle_beta   90.00
_cell.angle_gamma   90.00
#
_symmetry.space_group_name_H-M   'P 1'
#
loop_
_entity.id
_entity.type
_entity.pdbx_description
1 polymer ?
#
loop_
_entity_poly.entity_id
_entity_poly.type
_entity_poly.pdbx_seq_one_letter_code
_entity_poly.pdbx_strand_id
1 'polypeptide(L)'
;MELTETAAINDKPDVLKLLKQLKRWGIQLFIDDFGTGYSSLMSVQSFPFDGLKIDRSFVSRLDAIAGTSQIIIANILDLAGNLGMVRSQKVSKPKCN
;
A
#
# COMPACT_ATOMS: atom_id res chain seq x y z
N MET A 1 7.85 -1.77 9.92
CA MET A 1 8.48 -2.64 8.91
C MET A 1 7.72 -2.46 7.61
N GLU A 2 8.42 -2.36 6.48
CA GLU A 2 7.81 -2.16 5.15
C GLU A 2 7.99 -3.44 4.33
N LEU A 3 6.90 -3.91 3.70
CA LEU A 3 6.94 -5.06 2.79
C LEU A 3 6.50 -4.63 1.41
N THR A 4 7.24 -5.05 0.38
CA THR A 4 6.77 -4.88 -1.00
C THR A 4 5.60 -5.80 -1.28
N GLU A 5 4.70 -5.35 -2.14
CA GLU A 5 3.52 -6.10 -2.56
C GLU A 5 3.86 -7.52 -3.05
N THR A 6 4.88 -7.67 -3.90
CA THR A 6 5.29 -8.98 -4.43
C THR A 6 5.79 -9.94 -3.35
N ALA A 7 6.41 -9.42 -2.28
CA ALA A 7 6.86 -10.23 -1.16
C ALA A 7 5.68 -10.70 -0.29
N ALA A 8 4.60 -9.92 -0.21
CA ALA A 8 3.40 -10.27 0.54
C ALA A 8 2.43 -11.18 -0.25
N ILE A 9 2.24 -10.95 -1.55
CA ILE A 9 1.21 -11.58 -2.39
C ILE A 9 1.46 -13.05 -2.74
N ASN A 10 2.65 -13.59 -2.47
CA ASN A 10 2.97 -14.99 -2.79
C ASN A 10 2.20 -16.04 -1.94
N ASP A 11 1.12 -15.62 -1.26
CA ASP A 11 0.08 -16.44 -0.61
C ASP A 11 0.64 -17.63 0.17
N LYS A 12 1.76 -17.41 0.86
CA LYS A 12 2.35 -18.39 1.75
C LYS A 12 1.68 -18.25 3.11
N PRO A 13 0.92 -19.25 3.59
CA PRO A 13 0.33 -19.25 4.93
C PRO A 13 1.36 -18.93 6.03
N ASP A 14 2.63 -19.27 5.78
CA ASP A 14 3.75 -19.00 6.68
C ASP A 14 4.10 -17.51 6.77
N VAL A 15 3.97 -16.75 5.68
CA VAL A 15 4.18 -15.29 5.69
C VAL A 15 3.10 -14.63 6.53
N LEU A 16 1.83 -15.03 6.36
CA LEU A 16 0.74 -14.50 7.18
C LEU A 16 0.93 -14.83 8.67
N LYS A 17 1.38 -16.06 8.99
CA LYS A 17 1.70 -16.45 10.38
C LYS A 17 2.83 -15.61 10.98
N LEU A 18 3.88 -15.33 10.21
CA LEU A 18 4.99 -14.49 10.64
C LEU A 18 4.54 -13.05 10.86
N LEU A 19 3.79 -12.47 9.91
CA LEU A 19 3.28 -11.10 10.03
C LEU A 19 2.37 -10.94 11.25
N LYS A 20 1.49 -11.91 11.51
CA LYS A 20 0.67 -11.94 12.74
C LYS A 20 1.52 -12.02 14.01
N GLN A 21 2.64 -12.76 13.99
CA GLN A 21 3.59 -12.80 15.12
C GLN A 21 4.23 -11.44 15.37
N LEU A 22 4.74 -10.80 14.31
CA LEU A 22 5.35 -9.47 14.41
C LEU A 22 4.33 -8.43 14.92
N LYS A 23 3.07 -8.52 14.50
CA LYS A 23 1.98 -7.69 15.03
C LYS A 23 1.76 -7.87 16.52
N ARG A 24 1.84 -9.11 17.03
CA ARG A 24 1.75 -9.38 18.48
C ARG A 24 2.89 -8.77 19.27
N TRP A 25 4.03 -8.48 18.64
CA TRP A 25 5.14 -7.78 19.26
C TRP A 25 5.05 -6.25 19.12
N GLY A 26 3.92 -5.73 18.64
CA GLY A 26 3.70 -4.29 18.47
C GLY A 26 4.38 -3.70 17.23
N ILE A 27 4.91 -4.52 16.33
CA ILE A 27 5.56 -4.04 15.11
C ILE A 27 4.49 -3.61 14.13
N GLN A 28 4.56 -2.35 13.70
CA GLN A 28 3.69 -1.83 12.65
C GLN A 28 4.13 -2.33 11.27
N LEU A 29 3.16 -2.76 10.47
CA LEU A 29 3.37 -3.32 9.14
C LEU A 29 2.82 -2.38 8.08
N PHE A 30 3.64 -2.02 7.09
CA PHE A 30 3.22 -1.18 5.98
C PHE A 30 3.40 -1.94 4.67
N ILE A 31 2.41 -1.83 3.78
CA ILE A 31 2.58 -2.27 2.39
C ILE A 31 3.22 -1.13 1.59
N ASP A 32 4.32 -1.46 0.90
CA ASP A 32 5.08 -0.54 0.06
C ASP A 32 4.86 -0.83 -1.43
N ASP A 33 5.05 0.22 -2.23
CA ASP A 33 4.95 0.24 -3.69
C ASP A 33 3.58 -0.20 -4.27
N PHE A 34 2.50 0.09 -3.54
CA PHE A 34 1.14 -0.18 -4.02
C PHE A 34 0.88 0.54 -5.35
N GLY A 35 0.45 -0.23 -6.36
CA GLY A 35 0.13 0.25 -7.70
C GLY A 35 1.14 -0.10 -8.79
N THR A 36 2.29 -0.70 -8.48
CA THR A 36 3.38 -0.99 -9.44
C THR A 36 3.33 -2.35 -10.12
N GLY A 37 2.38 -3.23 -9.74
CA GLY A 37 2.29 -4.60 -10.26
C GLY A 37 0.89 -5.21 -10.13
N TYR A 38 0.79 -6.42 -9.57
CA TYR A 38 -0.47 -7.12 -9.23
C TYR A 38 -1.17 -6.43 -8.03
N SER A 39 -1.47 -5.14 -8.18
CA SER A 39 -2.04 -4.31 -7.12
C SER A 39 -3.49 -4.65 -6.88
N SER A 40 -3.70 -5.66 -6.03
CA SER A 40 -5.01 -6.21 -5.74
C SER A 40 -5.47 -5.74 -4.37
N LEU A 41 -6.66 -5.13 -4.30
CA LEU A 41 -7.32 -4.81 -3.04
C LEU A 41 -7.49 -6.05 -2.14
N MET A 42 -7.47 -7.25 -2.73
CA MET A 42 -7.46 -8.52 -2.02
C MET A 42 -6.23 -8.66 -1.09
N SER A 43 -5.06 -8.16 -1.48
CA SER A 43 -3.85 -8.22 -0.66
C SER A 43 -3.97 -7.32 0.58
N VAL A 44 -4.54 -6.14 0.41
CA VAL A 44 -4.82 -5.19 1.50
C VAL A 44 -5.84 -5.79 2.49
N GLN A 45 -6.85 -6.52 1.99
CA GLN A 45 -7.84 -7.19 2.83
C GLN A 45 -7.27 -8.40 3.60
N SER A 46 -6.35 -9.15 3.00
CA SER A 46 -5.94 -10.47 3.51
C SER A 46 -4.82 -10.42 4.55
N PHE A 47 -4.10 -9.31 4.65
CA PHE A 47 -2.93 -9.16 5.52
C PHE A 47 -3.15 -8.09 6.61
N PRO A 48 -2.55 -8.27 7.81
CA PRO A 48 -2.76 -7.37 8.95
C PRO A 48 -1.90 -6.09 8.85
N PHE A 49 -2.00 -5.38 7.72
CA PHE A 49 -1.27 -4.14 7.51
C PHE A 49 -1.87 -2.98 8.32
N ASP A 50 -0.98 -2.14 8.84
CA ASP A 50 -1.29 -0.89 9.55
C ASP A 50 -1.28 0.32 8.64
N GLY A 51 -0.73 0.22 7.42
CA GLY A 51 -0.66 1.36 6.54
C GLY A 51 -0.34 0.97 5.10
N LEU A 52 -0.77 1.83 4.19
CA LEU A 52 -0.62 1.66 2.75
C LEU A 52 0.16 2.84 2.18
N LYS A 53 1.21 2.54 1.41
CA LYS A 53 2.00 3.51 0.65
C LYS A 53 1.72 3.36 -0.84
N ILE A 54 1.13 4.40 -1.44
CA ILE A 54 0.92 4.49 -2.88
C ILE A 54 2.23 4.89 -3.57
N ASP A 55 2.62 4.14 -4.60
CA ASP A 55 3.81 4.45 -5.37
C ASP A 55 3.63 5.67 -6.30
N ARG A 56 4.71 6.43 -6.46
CA ARG A 56 4.72 7.63 -7.31
C ARG A 56 4.51 7.30 -8.79
N SER A 57 5.04 6.18 -9.27
CA SER A 57 4.85 5.77 -10.67
C SER A 57 3.40 5.42 -10.96
N PHE A 58 2.66 4.90 -9.96
CA PHE A 58 1.21 4.67 -10.09
C PHE A 58 0.46 5.98 -10.27
N VAL A 59 0.73 6.97 -9.42
CA VAL A 59 0.18 8.33 -9.56
C VAL A 59 0.51 8.93 -10.92
N SER A 60 1.79 8.83 -11.34
CA SER A 60 2.26 9.39 -12.62
C SER A 60 1.65 8.70 -13.84
N ARG A 61 1.37 7.39 -13.78
CA ARG A 61 0.67 6.66 -14.85
C ARG A 61 -0.80 7.07 -14.95
N LEU A 62 -1.44 7.33 -13.81
CA LEU A 62 -2.83 7.79 -13.80
C LEU A 62 -2.94 9.20 -14.36
N ASP A 63 -1.98 10.09 -14.05
CA ASP A 63 -1.96 11.49 -14.50
C ASP A 63 -1.88 11.67 -16.02
N ALA A 64 -1.54 10.62 -16.76
CA ALA A 64 -1.68 10.60 -18.22
C ALA A 64 -3.16 10.69 -18.68
N ILE A 65 -4.12 10.41 -17.80
CA ILE A 65 -5.57 10.48 -18.03
C ILE A 65 -6.15 11.57 -17.12
N ALA A 66 -6.31 12.78 -17.68
CA ALA A 66 -6.73 13.96 -16.92
C ALA A 66 -8.01 13.72 -16.10
N GLY A 67 -7.95 14.00 -14.79
CA GLY A 67 -9.09 14.01 -13.87
C GLY A 67 -9.41 12.69 -13.16
N THR A 68 -9.02 11.54 -13.72
CA THR A 68 -9.34 10.22 -13.14
C THR A 68 -8.39 9.83 -12.01
N SER A 69 -7.13 10.29 -12.04
CA SER A 69 -6.10 9.95 -11.05
C SER A 69 -6.48 10.31 -9.63
N GLN A 70 -6.92 11.55 -9.41
CA GLN A 70 -7.27 12.02 -8.06
C GLN A 70 -8.41 11.19 -7.47
N ILE A 71 -9.41 10.82 -8.29
CA ILE A 71 -10.55 10.03 -7.85
C ILE A 71 -10.11 8.63 -7.42
N ILE A 72 -9.28 7.97 -8.24
CA ILE A 72 -8.74 6.63 -7.92
C ILE A 72 -7.92 6.67 -6.64
N ILE A 73 -7.01 7.65 -6.51
CA ILE A 73 -6.17 7.81 -5.32
C ILE A 73 -7.01 8.07 -4.08
N ALA A 74 -8.01 8.95 -4.17
CA ALA A 74 -8.93 9.24 -3.07
C ALA A 74 -9.66 7.96 -2.62
N ASN A 75 -10.24 7.21 -3.55
CA ASN A 75 -10.94 5.95 -3.24
C ASN A 75 -10.03 4.90 -2.58
N ILE A 76 -8.77 4.78 -3.01
CA ILE A 76 -7.80 3.87 -2.39
C ILE A 76 -7.49 4.30 -0.95
N LEU A 77 -7.29 5.61 -0.72
CA LEU A 77 -7.04 6.14 0.62
C LEU A 77 -8.26 6.03 1.55
N ASP A 78 -9.47 6.17 1.00
CA ASP A 78 -10.71 5.98 1.74
C ASP A 78 -10.90 4.52 2.12
N LEU A 79 -10.66 3.59 1.19
CA LEU A 79 -10.66 2.16 1.48
C LEU A 79 -9.65 1.80 2.57
N ALA A 80 -8.41 2.28 2.47
CA ALA A 80 -7.39 2.04 3.49
C ALA A 80 -7.84 2.57 4.87
N GLY A 81 -8.44 3.76 4.91
CA GLY A 81 -9.00 4.32 6.14
C GLY A 81 -10.15 3.50 6.71
N ASN A 82 -11.06 3.00 5.88
CA ASN A 82 -12.18 2.16 6.29
C ASN A 82 -11.71 0.79 6.83
N LEU A 83 -10.53 0.33 6.42
CA LEU A 83 -9.88 -0.86 6.94
C LEU A 83 -9.05 -0.59 8.22
N GLY A 84 -9.08 0.64 8.74
CA GLY A 84 -8.33 1.03 9.94
C GLY A 84 -6.83 1.27 9.71
N MET A 85 -6.41 1.49 8.46
CA MET A 85 -5.01 1.70 8.09
C MET A 85 -4.61 3.18 8.07
N VAL A 86 -3.34 3.44 8.37
CA VAL A 86 -2.66 4.72 8.22
C VAL A 86 -2.41 5.02 6.74
N ARG A 87 -2.80 6.22 6.33
CA ARG A 87 -2.72 6.72 4.96
C ARG A 87 -1.36 7.37 4.72
N SER A 88 -0.63 6.95 3.69
CA SER A 88 0.61 7.64 3.27
C SER A 88 0.77 7.62 1.75
N GLN A 89 1.13 8.75 1.17
CA GLN A 89 1.60 8.82 -0.22
C GLN A 89 3.11 9.06 -0.20
N LYS A 90 3.88 8.40 -1.09
CA LYS A 90 5.30 8.74 -1.30
C LYS A 90 5.39 10.10 -2.03
N VAL A 91 5.35 11.20 -1.28
CA VAL A 91 5.62 12.54 -1.83
C VAL A 91 7.12 12.65 -2.07
N SER A 92 7.51 12.72 -3.33
CA SER A 92 8.89 13.08 -3.67
C SER A 92 9.12 14.53 -3.29
N LYS A 93 10.12 14.83 -2.44
CA LYS A 93 10.57 16.21 -2.27
C LYS A 93 10.84 16.80 -3.66
N PRO A 94 10.38 18.02 -3.97
CA PRO A 94 10.79 18.69 -5.20
C PRO A 94 12.32 18.71 -5.19
N LYS A 95 12.94 18.26 -6.29
CA LYS A 95 14.36 18.53 -6.52
C LYS A 95 14.46 20.06 -6.61
N CYS A 96 14.92 20.70 -5.54
CA CYS A 96 15.44 22.05 -5.66
C CYS A 96 16.62 21.95 -6.62
N ASN A 97 16.48 22.59 -7.78
CA ASN A 97 17.54 22.81 -8.74
C ASN A 97 17.90 24.30 -8.68
#